data_AF-Q05E68-F1
#
_entry.id   AF-Q05E68-F1
#
_cell.length_a   1.000
_cell.length_b   1.000
_cell.length_c   1.000
_cell.angle_alpha   90.00
_cell.angle_beta   90.00
_cell.angle_gamma   90.00
#
_symmetry.space_group_name_H-M   'P 1'
#
loop_
_entity.id
_entity.type
_entity.pdbx_description
1 polymer ?
#
loop_
_entity_poly.entity_id
_entity_poly.type
_entity_poly.pdbx_seq_one_letter_code
_entity_poly.pdbx_strand_id
1 'polypeptide(L)'
;MPVYDTYAWIEYFRGSEKGAVVKQLLDSQGGYTPSIVLAEIARKYRREGFDENDILKRLLFIVGKTEIITIDVDISMKASKVYLELLELSKKLKLRTPSLAEPSYP
;
A
#
# COMPACT_ATOMS: atom_id res chain seq x y z
N MET A 1 -5.60 -12.12 -7.96
CA MET A 1 -5.78 -11.55 -6.62
C MET A 1 -5.34 -10.09 -6.62
N PRO A 2 -6.08 -9.19 -5.96
CA PRO A 2 -5.67 -7.80 -5.73
C PRO A 2 -4.39 -7.69 -4.90
N VAL A 3 -3.67 -6.57 -5.08
CA VAL A 3 -2.57 -6.14 -4.19
C VAL A 3 -2.99 -4.84 -3.54
N TYR A 4 -2.96 -4.77 -2.22
CA TYR A 4 -3.42 -3.62 -1.44
C TYR A 4 -2.24 -2.80 -0.96
N ASP A 5 -2.22 -1.52 -1.33
CA ASP A 5 -1.23 -0.55 -0.88
C ASP A 5 -1.70 0.18 0.41
N THR A 6 -0.87 1.10 0.90
CA THR A 6 -1.20 1.92 2.07
C THR A 6 -2.49 2.72 1.86
N TYR A 7 -2.74 3.23 0.65
CA TYR A 7 -3.95 4.03 0.38
C TYR A 7 -5.22 3.18 0.50
N ALA A 8 -5.24 1.99 -0.10
CA ALA A 8 -6.38 1.08 -0.03
C ALA A 8 -6.75 0.74 1.42
N TRP A 9 -5.77 0.42 2.26
CA TRP A 9 -6.00 0.14 3.68
C TRP A 9 -6.48 1.37 4.46
N ILE A 10 -5.90 2.54 4.20
CA ILE A 10 -6.35 3.79 4.85
C ILE A 10 -7.81 4.09 4.51
N GLU A 11 -8.19 3.97 3.23
CA GLU A 11 -9.57 4.19 2.78
C GLU A 11 -10.53 3.14 3.36
N TYR A 12 -10.12 1.87 3.40
CA TYR A 12 -10.85 0.80 4.05
C TYR A 12 -11.15 1.13 5.52
N PHE A 13 -10.13 1.49 6.30
CA PHE A 13 -10.30 1.78 7.71
C PHE A 13 -11.03 3.09 8.00
N ARG A 14 -11.03 4.04 7.06
CA ARG A 14 -11.84 5.26 7.14
C ARG A 14 -13.32 5.00 6.84
N GLY A 15 -13.65 3.84 6.24
CA GLY A 15 -15.01 3.54 5.80
C GLY A 15 -15.47 4.44 4.65
N SER A 16 -14.54 4.89 3.80
CA SER A 16 -14.89 5.73 2.65
C SER A 16 -15.59 4.93 1.55
N GLU A 17 -16.16 5.61 0.54
CA GLU A 17 -16.73 4.95 -0.65
C GLU A 17 -15.70 4.07 -1.36
N LYS A 18 -14.43 4.53 -1.45
CA LYS A 18 -13.34 3.73 -1.98
C LYS A 18 -13.01 2.55 -1.06
N GLY A 19 -13.07 2.75 0.25
CA GLY A 19 -12.93 1.69 1.24
C GLY A 19 -13.99 0.60 1.10
N ALA A 20 -15.22 0.93 0.69
CA ALA A 20 -16.27 -0.05 0.42
C ALA A 20 -15.91 -0.98 -0.75
N VAL A 21 -15.27 -0.45 -1.79
CA VAL A 21 -14.74 -1.27 -2.91
C VAL A 21 -13.62 -2.20 -2.42
N VAL A 22 -12.70 -1.68 -1.60
CA VAL A 22 -11.64 -2.50 -0.98
C VAL A 22 -12.24 -3.64 -0.15
N LYS A 23 -13.26 -3.35 0.66
CA LYS A 23 -13.98 -4.36 1.45
C LYS A 23 -14.59 -5.45 0.56
N GLN A 24 -15.29 -5.07 -0.49
CA GLN A 24 -15.91 -6.03 -1.42
C GLN A 24 -14.86 -6.94 -2.08
N LEU A 25 -13.71 -6.39 -2.47
CA LEU A 25 -12.61 -7.16 -3.05
C LEU A 25 -11.99 -8.12 -2.02
N LEU A 26 -11.76 -7.66 -0.80
CA LEU A 26 -11.24 -8.50 0.29
C LEU A 26 -12.18 -9.68 0.57
N ASP A 27 -13.48 -9.42 0.67
CA ASP A 27 -14.47 -10.44 1.02
C ASP A 27 -14.72 -11.45 -0.11
N SER A 28 -14.52 -11.04 -1.37
CA SER A 28 -14.79 -11.90 -2.54
C SER A 28 -13.56 -12.64 -3.08
N GLN A 29 -12.36 -12.07 -2.94
CA GLN A 29 -11.14 -12.57 -3.59
C GLN A 29 -9.92 -12.63 -2.68
N GLY A 30 -9.97 -12.05 -1.48
CA GLY A 30 -8.79 -11.83 -0.65
C GLY A 30 -7.75 -10.95 -1.37
N GLY A 31 -6.47 -11.18 -1.11
CA GLY A 31 -5.39 -10.53 -1.83
C GLY A 31 -4.08 -10.51 -1.06
N TYR A 32 -3.16 -9.69 -1.56
CA TYR A 32 -1.80 -9.57 -1.05
C TYR A 32 -1.56 -8.18 -0.47
N THR A 33 -0.77 -8.11 0.60
CA THR A 33 -0.24 -6.83 1.10
C THR A 33 1.29 -6.92 1.16
N PRO A 34 2.02 -6.04 0.46
CA PRO A 34 3.47 -5.96 0.60
C PRO A 34 3.88 -5.61 2.03
N SER A 35 4.93 -6.24 2.57
CA SER A 35 5.34 -6.04 3.97
C SER A 35 5.66 -4.57 4.33
N ILE A 36 6.14 -3.78 3.36
CA ILE A 36 6.44 -2.35 3.55
C ILE A 36 5.19 -1.52 3.91
N VAL A 37 4.01 -1.92 3.43
CA VAL A 37 2.73 -1.24 3.70
C VAL A 37 2.41 -1.24 5.19
N LEU A 38 2.76 -2.32 5.91
CA LEU A 38 2.57 -2.37 7.37
C LEU A 38 3.40 -1.29 8.08
N ALA A 39 4.64 -1.06 7.66
CA ALA A 39 5.51 -0.03 8.22
C ALA A 39 5.02 1.39 7.88
N GLU A 40 4.53 1.60 6.65
CA GLU A 40 3.97 2.88 6.22
C GLU A 40 2.71 3.25 7.02
N ILE A 41 1.80 2.30 7.22
CA ILE A 41 0.59 2.48 8.03
C ILE A 41 0.95 2.75 9.48
N ALA A 42 1.86 1.97 10.07
CA ALA A 42 2.31 2.17 11.45
C ALA A 42 2.89 3.58 11.66
N ARG A 43 3.79 4.01 10.76
CA ARG A 43 4.38 5.36 10.77
C ARG A 43 3.32 6.44 10.60
N LYS A 44 2.37 6.25 9.69
CA LYS A 44 1.28 7.21 9.44
C LYS A 44 0.41 7.40 10.67
N TYR A 45 -0.11 6.31 11.24
CA TYR A 45 -0.97 6.39 12.43
C TYR A 45 -0.22 6.90 13.66
N ARG A 46 1.05 6.55 13.84
CA ARG A 46 1.86 7.12 14.93
C ARG A 46 1.99 8.64 14.79
N ARG A 47 2.20 9.16 13.58
CA ARG A 47 2.24 10.62 13.31
C ARG A 47 0.88 11.30 13.55
N GLU A 48 -0.22 10.58 13.32
CA GLU A 48 -1.58 11.06 13.55
C GLU A 48 -2.03 10.93 15.03
N GLY A 49 -1.16 10.45 15.92
CA GLY A 49 -1.41 10.40 17.37
C GLY A 49 -2.15 9.16 17.86
N PHE A 50 -2.28 8.11 17.03
CA PHE A 50 -2.84 6.83 17.47
C PHE A 50 -1.90 6.16 18.48
N ASP A 51 -2.48 5.51 19.49
CA ASP A 51 -1.72 4.71 20.43
C ASP A 51 -1.22 3.40 19.78
N GLU A 52 -0.23 2.80 20.42
CA GLU A 52 0.46 1.62 19.90
C GLU A 52 -0.44 0.38 19.81
N ASN A 53 -1.40 0.22 20.73
CA ASN A 53 -2.31 -0.92 20.71
C ASN A 53 -3.30 -0.81 19.55
N ASP A 54 -3.80 0.39 19.27
CA ASP A 54 -4.70 0.61 18.14
C ASP A 54 -3.99 0.44 16.79
N ILE A 55 -2.73 0.86 16.68
CA ILE A 55 -1.89 0.57 15.52
C ILE A 55 -1.72 -0.95 15.37
N LEU A 56 -1.33 -1.65 16.43
CA LEU A 56 -1.11 -3.09 16.40
C LEU A 56 -2.37 -3.86 15.98
N LYS A 57 -3.55 -3.52 16.53
CA LYS A 57 -4.83 -4.13 16.12
C LYS A 57 -5.08 -3.99 14.61
N ARG A 58 -4.80 -2.82 14.04
CA ARG A 58 -4.98 -2.58 12.59
C ARG A 58 -4.00 -3.40 11.76
N LEU A 59 -2.74 -3.47 12.16
CA LEU A 59 -1.75 -4.29 11.44
C LEU A 59 -2.11 -5.78 11.50
N LEU A 60 -2.51 -6.28 12.66
CA LEU A 60 -2.96 -7.67 12.81
C LEU A 60 -4.21 -7.96 11.98
N PHE A 61 -5.13 -7.00 11.86
CA PHE A 61 -6.28 -7.12 10.98
C PHE A 61 -5.85 -7.31 9.51
N ILE A 62 -4.87 -6.53 9.02
CA ILE A 62 -4.33 -6.65 7.66
C ILE A 62 -3.72 -8.04 7.44
N VAL A 63 -2.89 -8.49 8.38
CA VAL A 63 -2.24 -9.81 8.34
C VAL A 63 -3.27 -10.94 8.33
N GLY A 64 -4.38 -10.78 9.07
CA GLY A 64 -5.47 -11.76 9.09
C GLY A 64 -6.35 -11.75 7.83
N LYS A 65 -6.32 -10.68 7.04
CA LYS A 65 -7.17 -10.50 5.84
C LYS A 65 -6.47 -10.74 4.52
N THR A 66 -5.15 -10.64 4.48
CA THR A 66 -4.36 -10.75 3.26
C THR A 66 -3.07 -11.52 3.50
N GLU A 67 -2.58 -12.18 2.46
CA GLU A 67 -1.25 -12.79 2.51
C GLU A 67 -0.19 -11.69 2.44
N ILE A 68 0.75 -11.72 3.39
CA ILE A 68 1.84 -10.74 3.44
C ILE A 68 2.96 -11.19 2.53
N ILE A 69 3.27 -10.37 1.52
CA ILE A 69 4.39 -10.62 0.60
C ILE A 69 5.60 -9.81 1.08
N THR A 70 6.63 -10.53 1.53
CA THR A 70 7.91 -9.92 1.91
C THR A 70 8.63 -9.42 0.66
N ILE A 71 9.12 -8.19 0.71
CA ILE A 71 9.99 -7.65 -0.34
C ILE A 71 11.39 -8.23 -0.16
N ASP A 72 11.82 -9.06 -1.10
CA ASP A 72 13.16 -9.64 -1.16
C ASP A 72 14.05 -8.92 -2.19
N VAL A 73 15.27 -9.46 -2.37
CA VAL A 73 16.25 -8.92 -3.31
C VAL A 73 15.72 -8.94 -4.75
N ASP A 74 15.03 -10.02 -5.15
CA ASP A 74 14.54 -10.17 -6.52
C ASP A 74 13.40 -9.21 -6.83
N ILE A 75 12.44 -9.06 -5.92
CA ILE A 75 11.35 -8.08 -6.00
C ILE A 75 11.94 -6.66 -6.05
N SER A 76 12.92 -6.36 -5.22
CA SER A 76 13.59 -5.06 -5.19
C SER A 76 14.27 -4.73 -6.53
N MET A 77 14.99 -5.70 -7.11
CA MET A 77 15.65 -5.53 -8.40
C MET A 77 14.65 -5.35 -9.54
N LYS A 78 13.53 -6.08 -9.53
CA LYS A 78 12.45 -5.91 -10.51
C LYS A 78 11.77 -4.55 -10.37
N ALA A 79 11.44 -4.14 -9.16
CA ALA A 79 10.81 -2.84 -8.88
C ALA A 79 11.68 -1.68 -9.37
N SER A 80 13.01 -1.76 -9.15
CA SER A 80 13.96 -0.75 -9.65
C SER A 80 13.91 -0.59 -11.17
N LYS A 81 13.89 -1.69 -11.93
CA LYS A 81 13.80 -1.66 -13.40
C LYS A 81 12.50 -1.01 -13.87
N VAL A 82 11.37 -1.46 -13.31
CA VAL A 82 10.04 -0.93 -13.64
C VAL A 82 9.96 0.57 -13.33
N TYR A 83 10.53 1.01 -12.20
CA TYR A 83 10.56 2.43 -11.84
C TYR A 83 11.35 3.27 -12.86
N LEU A 84 12.51 2.79 -13.33
CA LEU A 84 13.30 3.51 -14.32
C LEU A 84 12.58 3.61 -15.67
N GLU A 85 11.90 2.56 -16.10
CA GLU A 85 11.06 2.59 -17.30
C GLU A 85 9.93 3.62 -17.18
N LEU A 86 9.24 3.64 -16.02
CA LEU A 86 8.18 4.60 -15.74
C LEU A 86 8.70 6.04 -15.68
N LEU A 87 9.89 6.25 -15.12
CA LEU A 87 10.55 7.56 -15.04
C LEU A 87 10.91 8.09 -16.43
N GLU A 88 11.42 7.24 -17.32
CA GLU A 88 11.72 7.63 -18.70
C GLU A 88 10.44 7.94 -19.48
N LEU A 89 9.38 7.17 -19.27
CA LEU A 89 8.08 7.44 -19.86
C LEU A 89 7.49 8.77 -19.36
N SER A 90 7.57 9.05 -18.05
CA SER A 90 7.03 10.28 -17.47
C SER A 90 7.75 11.52 -18.03
N LYS A 91 9.07 11.47 -18.21
CA LYS A 91 9.85 12.54 -18.86
C LYS A 91 9.39 12.79 -20.29
N LYS A 92 9.26 11.73 -21.10
CA LYS A 92 8.82 11.81 -22.50
C LYS A 92 7.43 12.44 -22.63
N LEU A 93 6.53 12.08 -21.73
CA LEU A 93 5.15 12.58 -21.70
C LEU A 93 4.98 13.90 -20.93
N LYS A 94 6.05 14.47 -20.38
CA LYS A 94 6.03 15.68 -19.52
C LYS A 94 5.07 15.56 -18.34
N LEU A 95 4.98 14.37 -17.76
CA LEU A 95 4.19 14.06 -16.57
C LEU A 95 5.01 14.24 -15.29
N ARG A 96 4.32 14.23 -14.13
CA ARG A 96 4.96 14.27 -12.81
C ARG A 96 5.93 13.10 -12.64
N THR A 97 7.03 13.34 -11.94
CA THR A 97 7.99 12.31 -11.55
C THR A 97 7.29 11.22 -10.72
N PRO A 98 7.39 9.94 -11.12
CA PRO A 98 6.83 8.86 -10.34
C PRO A 98 7.54 8.75 -8.99
N SER A 99 6.81 8.26 -8.00
CA SER A 99 7.35 7.89 -6.70
C SER A 99 7.74 6.42 -6.67
N LEU A 100 8.73 6.07 -5.86
CA LEU A 100 9.08 4.67 -5.64
C LEU A 100 8.08 3.94 -4.71
N ALA A 101 7.59 4.61 -3.67
CA ALA A 101 6.75 3.98 -2.63
C ALA A 101 5.50 4.80 -2.24
N GLU A 102 5.56 6.14 -2.27
CA GLU A 102 4.40 6.98 -1.92
C GLU A 102 3.64 7.42 -3.17
N PRO A 103 2.43 6.92 -3.47
CA PRO A 103 1.65 7.48 -4.57
C PRO A 103 1.48 8.97 -4.31
N SER A 104 2.11 9.75 -5.18
CA SER A 104 2.20 11.19 -5.08
C SER A 104 0.82 11.78 -5.38
N TYR A 105 -0.07 11.79 -4.39
CA TYR A 105 -1.36 12.45 -4.52
C TYR A 105 -1.20 13.97 -4.35
N PRO A 106 -1.93 14.78 -5.14
CA PRO A 106 -2.06 16.22 -4.95
C PRO A 106 -2.83 16.57 -3.67
#